data_AF-A0A925WPJ3-F1
#
_entry.id   AF-A0A925WPJ3-F1
#
_cell.length_a   1.000
_cell.length_b   1.000
_cell.length_c   1.000
_cell.angle_alpha   90.00
_cell.angle_beta   90.00
_cell.angle_gamma   90.00
#
_symmetry.space_group_name_H-M   'P 1'
#
loop_
_entity.id
_entity.type
_entity.pdbx_description
1 polymer ?
#
loop_
_entity_poly.entity_id
_entity_poly.type
_entity_poly.pdbx_seq_one_letter_code
_entity_poly.pdbx_strand_id
1 'polypeptide(L)' 'HIRPLGQPHNGPDTTDNILCLCPNHHLLFDLGAFTLEEDLRITGTEDSLRRAAGHRVDTEHLRYHREHFALRP' A
#
# COMPACT_ATOMS: atom_id res chain seq x y z
N HIS A 1 -6.72 1.10 3.63
CA HIS A 1 -5.97 -0.14 3.90
C HIS A 1 -5.13 -0.50 2.70
N ILE A 2 -4.02 -1.22 2.88
CA ILE A 2 -3.18 -1.66 1.76
C ILE A 2 -3.91 -2.75 0.97
N ARG A 3 -4.36 -3.80 1.65
CA ARG A 3 -5.31 -4.79 1.14
C ARG A 3 -6.72 -4.37 1.58
N PRO A 4 -7.67 -4.14 0.67
CA PRO A 4 -9.01 -3.69 1.04
C PRO A 4 -9.74 -4.66 1.98
N LEU A 5 -10.54 -4.10 2.88
CA LEU A 5 -11.42 -4.88 3.76
C LEU A 5 -12.59 -5.49 2.97
N GLY A 6 -13.19 -6.54 3.52
CA GLY A 6 -14.42 -7.14 2.98
C GLY A 6 -14.24 -7.87 1.64
N GLN A 7 -15.31 -8.49 1.15
CA GLN A 7 -15.27 -9.26 -0.09
C GLN A 7 -15.03 -8.34 -1.31
N PRO A 8 -14.25 -8.77 -2.32
CA PRO A 8 -13.59 -10.08 -2.44
C PRO A 8 -12.18 -10.14 -1.81
N HIS A 9 -11.64 -9.03 -1.32
CA HIS A 9 -10.23 -8.92 -0.94
C HIS A 9 -9.93 -9.48 0.45
N ASN A 10 -10.84 -9.31 1.40
CA ASN A 10 -10.78 -9.81 2.77
C ASN A 10 -9.47 -9.46 3.50
N GLY A 11 -8.97 -8.24 3.32
CA GLY A 11 -7.85 -7.72 4.10
C GLY A 11 -8.20 -7.58 5.59
N PRO A 12 -7.24 -7.78 6.50
CA PRO A 12 -7.45 -7.60 7.93
C PRO A 12 -7.51 -6.11 8.32
N ASP A 13 -8.29 -5.80 9.36
CA ASP A 13 -8.28 -4.46 9.97
C ASP A 13 -7.22 -4.38 11.08
N THR A 14 -5.97 -4.33 10.66
CA THR A 14 -4.78 -4.37 11.53
C THR A 14 -3.77 -3.30 11.12
N THR A 15 -2.93 -2.87 12.07
CA THR A 15 -2.00 -1.75 11.87
C THR A 15 -0.95 -2.01 10.79
N ASP A 16 -0.63 -3.26 10.53
CA ASP A 16 0.29 -3.70 9.48
C ASP A 16 -0.32 -3.70 8.07
N ASN A 17 -1.64 -3.55 7.96
CA ASN A 17 -2.40 -3.38 6.71
C ASN A 17 -2.83 -1.92 6.46
N ILE A 18 -2.22 -0.94 7.13
CA ILE A 18 -2.63 0.47 7.08
C ILE A 18 -1.45 1.39 6.76
N LEU A 19 -1.68 2.37 5.90
CA LEU A 19 -0.79 3.49 5.62
C LEU A 19 -1.43 4.80 6.04
N CYS A 20 -0.63 5.73 6.55
CA CYS A 20 -1.06 7.11 6.81
C CYS A 20 -0.66 7.98 5.62
N LEU A 21 -1.64 8.35 4.79
CA LEU A 21 -1.47 9.13 3.57
C LEU A 21 -2.32 10.40 3.64
N CYS A 22 -1.87 11.47 2.97
CA CYS A 22 -2.74 12.64 2.77
C CYS A 22 -3.87 12.30 1.77
N PRO A 23 -4.96 13.10 1.72
CA PRO A 23 -6.12 12.77 0.88
C PRO A 23 -5.80 12.51 -0.59
N ASN A 24 -4.86 13.26 -1.17
CA ASN A 24 -4.47 13.10 -2.58
C ASN A 24 -3.75 11.77 -2.82
N HIS A 25 -2.72 11.45 -2.02
CA HIS A 25 -1.97 10.22 -2.17
C HIS A 25 -2.80 8.98 -1.78
N HIS A 26 -3.74 9.13 -0.84
CA HIS A 26 -4.68 8.07 -0.53
C HIS A 26 -5.48 7.67 -1.77
N LEU A 27 -6.09 8.64 -2.46
CA LEU A 27 -6.85 8.38 -3.69
C LEU A 27 -5.96 7.76 -4.78
N LEU A 28 -4.75 8.29 -5.00
CA LEU A 28 -3.82 7.75 -6.00
C LEU A 28 -3.40 6.31 -5.70
N PHE A 29 -3.20 5.99 -4.42
CA PHE A 29 -2.86 4.63 -3.99
C PHE A 29 -4.03 3.67 -4.22
N ASP A 30 -5.25 4.05 -3.82
CA ASP A 30 -6.46 3.25 -4.02
C ASP A 30 -6.74 2.95 -5.50
N LEU A 31 -6.38 3.89 -6.39
CA LEU A 31 -6.50 3.74 -7.84
C LEU A 31 -5.33 2.96 -8.48
N GLY A 32 -4.32 2.58 -7.69
CA GLY A 32 -3.14 1.87 -8.18
C GLY A 32 -2.22 2.70 -9.06
N ALA A 33 -2.30 4.04 -8.98
CA ALA A 33 -1.44 4.97 -9.72
C ALA A 33 0.01 4.91 -9.25
N PHE A 34 0.23 4.50 -8.01
CA PHE A 34 1.53 4.06 -7.54
C PHE A 34 1.38 2.86 -6.61
N THR A 35 2.46 2.10 -6.49
CA THR A 35 2.57 0.99 -5.55
C THR A 35 3.88 1.07 -4.80
N LEU A 36 4.04 0.18 -3.81
CA LEU A 36 5.21 0.15 -2.95
C LEU A 36 5.89 -1.20 -3.09
N GLU A 37 7.22 -1.21 -3.10
CA GLU A 37 8.06 -2.39 -2.95
C GLU A 37 8.08 -2.86 -1.47
N GLU A 38 8.68 -4.03 -1.22
CA GLU A 38 8.78 -4.62 0.13
C GLU A 38 9.56 -3.75 1.13
N ASP A 39 10.48 -2.92 0.63
CA ASP A 39 11.25 -1.96 1.42
C ASP A 39 10.56 -0.59 1.56
N LEU A 40 9.30 -0.47 1.16
CA LEU A 40 8.49 0.75 1.16
C LEU A 40 8.96 1.83 0.17
N ARG A 41 9.81 1.49 -0.80
CA ARG A 41 10.11 2.35 -1.93
C ARG A 41 8.91 2.43 -2.88
N ILE A 42 8.62 3.61 -3.42
CA ILE A 42 7.56 3.78 -4.41
C ILE A 42 8.06 3.22 -5.74
N THR A 43 7.33 2.26 -6.31
CA THR A 43 7.69 1.59 -7.56
C THR A 43 7.93 2.62 -8.67
N GLY A 44 9.03 2.46 -9.42
CA GLY A 44 9.42 3.37 -10.50
C GLY A 44 10.06 4.70 -10.05
N THR A 45 10.33 4.89 -8.76
CA THR A 45 10.97 6.12 -8.23
C THR A 45 12.09 5.78 -7.24
N GLU A 46 12.95 6.75 -6.93
CA GLU A 46 13.93 6.63 -5.83
C GLU A 46 13.34 7.01 -4.46
N ASP A 47 12.06 7.45 -4.43
CA ASP A 47 11.39 7.90 -3.21
C ASP A 47 10.86 6.72 -2.39
N SER A 48 10.76 6.91 -1.08
CA SER A 48 10.23 5.91 -0.14
C SER A 48 9.30 6.53 0.88
N LEU A 49 8.38 5.72 1.42
CA LEU A 49 7.54 6.18 2.51
C LEU A 49 8.36 6.46 3.76
N ARG A 50 8.01 7.56 4.43
CA ARG A 50 8.51 7.85 5.77
C ARG A 50 8.04 6.77 6.75
N ARG A 51 9.00 6.16 7.44
CA ARG A 51 8.73 5.16 8.48
C ARG A 51 8.50 5.84 9.83
N ALA A 52 7.51 5.35 10.59
CA ALA A 52 7.29 5.74 11.97
C ALA A 52 7.78 4.63 12.91
N ALA A 53 8.43 4.99 14.01
CA ALA A 53 8.88 4.02 15.00
C ALA A 53 7.67 3.22 15.54
N GLY A 54 7.78 1.90 15.56
CA GLY A 54 6.71 1.01 16.02
C GLY A 54 5.63 0.69 14.98
N HIS A 55 5.59 1.37 13.83
CA HIS A 55 4.69 1.01 12.72
C HIS A 55 5.41 0.07 11.75
N ARG A 56 4.98 -1.19 11.72
CA ARG A 56 5.48 -2.21 10.80
C ARG A 56 4.37 -2.56 9.82
N VAL A 57 4.65 -2.41 8.54
CA VAL A 57 3.76 -2.82 7.45
C VAL A 57 4.10 -4.25 7.06
N ASP A 58 3.09 -5.08 6.83
CA ASP A 58 3.28 -6.43 6.29
C ASP A 58 3.51 -6.36 4.78
N THR A 59 4.63 -6.93 4.33
CA THR A 59 5.01 -6.95 2.92
C THR A 59 4.07 -7.80 2.07
N GLU A 60 3.33 -8.75 2.67
CA GLU A 60 2.32 -9.53 1.97
C GLU A 60 1.19 -8.63 1.45
N HIS A 61 0.75 -7.64 2.24
CA HIS A 61 -0.27 -6.69 1.81
C HIS A 61 0.22 -5.80 0.67
N LEU A 62 1.50 -5.38 0.71
CA LEU A 62 2.11 -4.60 -0.37
C LEU A 62 2.16 -5.40 -1.68
N ARG A 63 2.59 -6.67 -1.60
CA ARG A 63 2.59 -7.59 -2.75
C ARG A 63 1.17 -7.80 -3.29
N TYR A 64 0.20 -8.08 -2.42
CA TYR A 64 -1.20 -8.24 -2.80
C TYR A 64 -1.70 -7.00 -3.57
N HIS A 65 -1.43 -5.80 -3.05
CA HIS A 65 -1.84 -4.56 -3.69
C HIS A 65 -1.23 -4.38 -5.09
N ARG A 66 0.08 -4.66 -5.24
CA ARG A 66 0.77 -4.63 -6.55
C ARG A 66 0.13 -5.58 -7.57
N GLU A 67 -0.22 -6.78 -7.13
CA GLU A 67 -0.77 -7.80 -8.03
C GLU A 67 -2.21 -7.51 -8.48
N HIS A 68 -3.01 -6.82 -7.65
CA HIS A 68 -4.44 -6.63 -7.90
C HIS A 68 -4.80 -5.24 -8.43
N PHE A 69 -4.04 -4.20 -8.09
CA PHE A 69 -4.43 -2.81 -8.37
C PHE A 69 -3.42 -2.04 -9.22
N ALA A 70 -2.17 -2.50 -9.37
CA ALA A 70 -1.18 -1.76 -10.14
C ALA A 70 -1.70 -1.46 -11.55
N LEU A 71 -1.80 -0.17 -11.88
CA LEU A 71 -2.11 0.25 -13.24
C LEU A 71 -0.96 -0.19 -14.14
N ARG A 72 -1.24 -1.14 -15.03
CA ARG A 72 -0.31 -1.52 -16.09
C ARG A 72 -0.57 -0.60 -17.29
N PRO A 73 0.49 -0.07 -17.93
CA PRO A 73 0.35 0.68 -19.17
C PRO A 73 -0.23 -0.18 -20.30
#